data_AF-A0A7R9U301-F1
#
_entry.id   AF-A0A7R9U301-F1
#
_cell.length_a   1.000
_cell.length_b   1.000
_cell.length_c   1.000
_cell.angle_alpha   90.00
_cell.angle_beta   90.00
_cell.angle_gamma   90.00
#
_symmetry.space_group_name_H-M   'P 1'
#
loop_
_entity.id
_entity.type
_entity.pdbx_description
1 polymer ?
#
loop_
_entity_poly.entity_id
_entity_poly.type
_entity_poly.pdbx_seq_one_letter_code
_entity_poly.pdbx_strand_id
1 'polypeptide(L)'
;MLTARVLAFLAMIASARPLKILALHGKGSSSKDFFSRMAPVVEGLKEDGVEFHFLNAPHPMEEPGAFQWWTLAPGERSFTAESYGGADVAMRDLRECFE
;
A
#
# COMPACT_ATOMS: atom_id res chain seq x y z
N MET A 1 -0.51 38.95 -20.32
CA MET A 1 -1.81 38.23 -20.42
C MET A 1 -1.53 36.77 -20.74
N LEU A 2 -1.83 35.85 -19.84
CA LEU A 2 -1.83 34.42 -20.18
C LEU A 2 -3.06 34.15 -21.05
N THR A 3 -2.87 33.49 -22.19
CA THR A 3 -3.98 33.16 -23.10
C THR A 3 -4.79 32.00 -22.53
N ALA A 4 -6.07 31.89 -22.92
CA ALA A 4 -6.96 30.83 -22.46
C ALA A 4 -6.41 29.41 -22.70
N ARG A 5 -5.57 29.24 -23.73
CA ARG A 5 -4.86 27.97 -24.01
C ARG A 5 -3.80 27.62 -22.96
N VAL A 6 -3.07 28.61 -22.46
CA VAL A 6 -2.08 28.39 -21.39
C VAL A 6 -2.79 28.07 -20.07
N LEU A 7 -3.91 28.75 -19.78
CA LEU A 7 -4.77 28.43 -18.63
C LEU A 7 -5.35 27.02 -18.70
N ALA A 8 -5.85 26.59 -19.86
CA ALA A 8 -6.39 25.24 -20.03
C ALA A 8 -5.31 24.15 -19.90
N PHE A 9 -4.11 24.38 -20.42
CA PHE A 9 -2.98 23.44 -20.29
C PHE A 9 -2.50 23.33 -18.83
N LEU A 10 -2.40 24.46 -18.11
CA LEU A 10 -2.07 24.47 -16.69
C LEU A 10 -3.16 23.80 -15.83
N ALA A 11 -4.43 24.00 -16.17
CA ALA A 11 -5.54 23.31 -15.51
C ALA A 11 -5.53 21.80 -15.80
N MET A 12 -5.09 21.37 -16.99
CA MET A 12 -4.96 19.97 -17.34
C MET A 12 -3.81 19.30 -16.55
N ILE A 13 -2.67 19.99 -16.38
CA ILE A 13 -1.56 19.54 -15.51
C ILE A 13 -2.03 19.48 -14.04
N ALA A 14 -2.78 20.48 -13.58
CA ALA A 14 -3.34 20.50 -12.23
C ALA A 14 -4.47 19.46 -11.99
N SER A 15 -5.04 18.89 -13.06
CA SER A 15 -6.12 17.90 -13.02
C SER A 15 -5.62 16.45 -13.06
N ALA A 16 -4.32 16.21 -13.24
CA ALA A 16 -3.78 14.86 -13.18
C ALA A 16 -3.90 14.34 -11.74
N ARG A 17 -4.77 13.34 -11.52
CA ARG A 17 -4.86 12.68 -10.22
C ARG A 17 -3.53 11.99 -9.93
N PRO A 18 -3.03 12.04 -8.68
CA PRO A 18 -1.79 11.35 -8.34
C PRO A 18 -1.93 9.85 -8.60
N LEU A 19 -0.82 9.22 -9.01
CA LEU A 19 -0.75 7.77 -9.10
C LEU A 19 -0.70 7.21 -7.68
N LYS A 20 -1.78 6.55 -7.25
CA LYS A 20 -1.82 5.88 -5.95
C LYS A 20 -1.13 4.52 -6.01
N ILE A 21 -0.28 4.24 -5.03
CA ILE A 21 0.39 2.95 -4.84
C ILE A 21 0.09 2.43 -3.44
N LEU A 22 -0.52 1.25 -3.36
CA LEU A 22 -0.71 0.54 -2.11
C LEU A 22 0.48 -0.40 -1.86
N ALA A 23 1.25 -0.13 -0.82
CA ALA A 23 2.49 -0.81 -0.49
C ALA A 23 2.27 -1.82 0.65
N LEU A 24 2.23 -3.12 0.30
CA LEU A 24 1.96 -4.21 1.22
C LEU A 24 3.25 -4.85 1.74
N HIS A 25 3.43 -4.85 3.06
CA HIS A 25 4.59 -5.49 3.69
C HIS A 25 4.50 -7.03 3.62
N GLY A 26 5.63 -7.71 3.76
CA GLY A 26 5.68 -9.17 3.86
C GLY A 26 5.29 -9.71 5.24
N LYS A 27 5.07 -11.02 5.35
CA LYS A 27 4.78 -11.71 6.63
C LYS A 27 5.85 -11.40 7.68
N GLY A 28 5.43 -11.15 8.92
CA GLY A 28 6.33 -10.95 10.04
C GLY A 28 6.86 -9.52 10.17
N SER A 29 6.29 -8.57 9.41
CA SER A 29 6.72 -7.18 9.37
C SER A 29 5.53 -6.24 9.61
N SER A 30 5.74 -4.94 9.39
CA SER A 30 4.77 -3.86 9.57
C SER A 30 4.88 -2.83 8.45
N SER A 31 3.88 -1.96 8.33
CA SER A 31 3.89 -0.80 7.44
C SER A 31 5.07 0.13 7.74
N LYS A 32 5.41 0.32 9.02
CA LYS A 32 6.52 1.16 9.47
C LYS A 32 7.87 0.63 8.99
N ASP A 33 8.10 -0.68 9.14
CA ASP A 33 9.36 -1.30 8.70
C ASP A 33 9.46 -1.28 7.18
N PHE A 34 8.34 -1.54 6.50
CA PHE A 34 8.32 -1.53 5.04
C PHE A 34 8.50 -0.12 4.46
N PHE A 35 7.87 0.89 5.06
CA PHE A 35 8.11 2.29 4.74
C PHE A 35 9.58 2.65 4.87
N SER A 36 10.23 2.27 5.99
CA SER A 36 11.65 2.55 6.22
C SER A 36 12.55 1.95 5.14
N ARG A 37 12.21 0.76 4.62
CA ARG A 37 12.93 0.11 3.50
C ARG A 37 12.63 0.75 2.15
N MET A 38 11.43 1.30 1.96
CA MET A 38 10.98 1.96 0.74
C MET A 38 11.33 3.45 0.69
N ALA A 39 11.85 4.04 1.77
CA ALA A 39 12.12 5.47 1.86
C ALA A 39 12.90 6.06 0.66
N PRO A 40 13.95 5.41 0.11
CA PRO A 40 14.62 5.92 -1.09
C PRO A 40 13.72 5.99 -2.33
N VAL A 41 12.81 5.03 -2.49
CA VAL A 41 11.86 4.97 -3.60
C VAL A 41 10.77 6.03 -3.43
N VAL A 42 10.26 6.19 -2.21
CA VAL A 42 9.25 7.21 -1.88
C VAL A 42 9.81 8.60 -2.12
N GLU A 43 11.03 8.89 -1.67
CA GLU A 43 11.66 10.20 -1.88
C GLU A 43 11.97 10.43 -3.37
N GLY A 44 12.43 9.41 -4.09
CA GLY A 44 12.73 9.52 -5.51
C GLY A 44 11.52 9.79 -6.41
N LEU A 45 10.30 9.47 -5.94
CA LEU A 45 9.04 9.62 -6.70
C LEU A 45 8.13 10.75 -6.16
N LYS A 46 8.62 11.50 -5.16
CA LYS A 46 7.83 12.51 -4.45
C LYS A 46 7.35 13.67 -5.35
N GLU A 47 8.15 14.03 -6.34
CA GLU A 47 7.82 15.10 -7.30
C GLU A 47 7.03 14.60 -8.51
N ASP A 48 6.93 13.27 -8.69
CA ASP A 48 6.26 12.63 -9.84
C ASP A 48 4.74 12.48 -9.65
N GLY A 49 4.17 13.09 -8.61
CA GLY A 49 2.75 12.99 -8.31
C GLY A 49 2.34 11.56 -7.93
N VAL A 50 3.20 10.82 -7.23
CA VAL A 50 2.92 9.48 -6.72
C VAL A 50 2.55 9.53 -5.24
N GLU A 51 1.42 8.93 -4.89
CA GLU A 51 0.94 8.82 -3.50
C GLU A 51 1.12 7.38 -3.01
N PHE A 52 1.92 7.18 -1.97
CA PHE A 52 2.11 5.86 -1.36
C PHE A 52 1.25 5.68 -0.11
N HIS A 53 0.49 4.58 -0.06
CA HIS A 53 -0.24 4.14 1.11
C HIS A 53 0.41 2.89 1.70
N PHE A 54 0.81 2.95 2.97
CA PHE A 54 1.39 1.83 3.70
C PHE A 54 0.40 1.40 4.79
N LEU A 55 -0.02 0.13 4.77
CA LEU A 55 -1.00 -0.42 5.69
C LEU A 55 -0.42 -1.61 6.45
N ASN A 56 -0.73 -1.72 7.74
CA ASN A 56 -0.44 -2.93 8.51
C ASN A 56 -1.43 -4.02 8.13
N ALA A 57 -0.94 -5.24 8.00
CA ALA A 57 -1.81 -6.38 7.91
C ALA A 57 -2.64 -6.55 9.20
N PRO A 58 -3.89 -7.05 9.10
CA PRO A 58 -4.83 -7.00 10.23
C PRO A 58 -4.55 -8.05 11.32
N HIS A 59 -3.78 -9.11 11.01
CA HIS A 59 -3.55 -10.20 11.96
C HIS A 59 -2.17 -10.04 12.61
N PRO A 60 -2.08 -9.76 13.92
CA PRO A 60 -0.82 -9.76 14.64
C PRO A 60 -0.27 -11.19 14.76
N MET A 61 1.06 -11.29 14.83
CA MET A 61 1.77 -12.53 15.15
C MET A 61 2.20 -12.55 16.62
N GLU A 62 2.78 -13.66 17.07
CA GLU A 62 3.29 -13.80 18.44
C GLU A 62 4.46 -12.84 18.70
N GLU A 63 5.27 -12.55 17.68
CA GLU A 63 6.34 -11.59 17.76
C GLU A 63 5.79 -10.14 17.82
N PRO A 64 6.20 -9.31 18.80
CA PRO A 64 5.74 -7.94 18.89
C PRO A 64 6.08 -7.11 17.64
N GLY A 65 5.07 -6.45 17.08
CA GLY A 65 5.22 -5.62 15.88
C GLY A 65 5.23 -6.38 14.56
N ALA A 66 5.06 -7.71 14.59
CA ALA A 66 4.95 -8.54 13.41
C ALA A 66 3.48 -8.78 13.04
N PHE A 67 3.15 -8.63 11.76
CA PHE A 67 1.80 -8.83 11.24
C PHE A 67 1.78 -9.76 10.02
N GLN A 68 0.61 -10.32 9.72
CA GLN A 68 0.36 -11.17 8.55
C GLN A 68 -1.01 -10.88 7.93
N TRP A 69 -1.11 -10.94 6.60
CA TRP A 69 -2.34 -10.62 5.84
C TRP A 69 -3.43 -11.66 6.00
N TRP A 70 -3.05 -12.89 6.29
CA TRP A 70 -3.95 -14.01 6.56
C TRP A 70 -3.23 -15.00 7.46
N THR A 71 -4.00 -15.80 8.17
CA THR A 71 -3.48 -16.92 8.96
C THR A 71 -3.45 -18.18 8.10
N LEU A 72 -2.48 -19.05 8.38
CA LEU A 72 -2.33 -20.37 7.77
C LEU A 72 -2.31 -21.42 8.87
N ALA A 73 -2.65 -22.67 8.55
CA ALA A 73 -2.50 -23.75 9.51
C ALA A 73 -1.00 -23.96 9.86
N PRO A 74 -0.69 -24.49 11.05
CA PRO A 74 0.69 -24.77 11.44
C PRO A 74 1.42 -25.64 10.39
N GLY A 75 2.60 -25.19 9.98
CA GLY A 75 3.42 -25.90 8.99
C GLY A 75 3.07 -25.59 7.52
N GLU A 76 1.95 -24.93 7.24
CA GLU A 76 1.58 -24.59 5.86
C GLU A 76 2.36 -23.39 5.30
N ARG A 77 2.40 -23.33 3.97
CA ARG A 77 2.89 -22.20 3.18
C ARG A 77 1.78 -21.76 2.24
N SER A 78 1.79 -20.49 1.82
CA SER A 78 0.74 -19.96 0.95
C SER A 78 0.55 -20.75 -0.34
N PHE A 79 1.63 -21.25 -0.95
CA PHE A 79 1.52 -22.05 -2.19
C PHE A 79 0.97 -23.48 -1.98
N THR A 80 0.80 -23.93 -0.74
CA THR A 80 0.20 -25.24 -0.41
C THR A 80 -1.08 -25.13 0.43
N ALA A 81 -1.48 -23.91 0.81
CA ALA A 81 -2.59 -23.71 1.72
C ALA A 81 -3.93 -23.91 1.00
N GLU A 82 -4.81 -24.70 1.61
CA GLU A 82 -6.19 -24.88 1.10
C GLU A 82 -7.10 -23.71 1.50
N SER A 83 -6.74 -22.96 2.54
CA SER A 83 -7.50 -21.83 3.04
C SER A 83 -6.62 -20.72 3.60
N TYR A 84 -7.17 -19.51 3.62
CA TYR A 84 -6.51 -18.31 4.12
C TYR A 84 -7.40 -17.67 5.19
N GLY A 85 -7.06 -17.89 6.45
CA GLY A 85 -7.86 -17.40 7.56
C GLY A 85 -7.84 -15.88 7.64
N GLY A 86 -9.02 -15.26 7.69
CA GLY A 86 -9.17 -13.81 7.80
C GLY A 86 -8.71 -13.03 6.56
N ALA A 87 -8.62 -13.66 5.39
CA ALA A 87 -8.29 -12.97 4.14
C ALA A 87 -9.37 -11.97 3.73
N ASP A 88 -10.64 -12.23 4.06
CA ASP A 88 -11.77 -11.32 3.85
C ASP A 88 -11.57 -9.98 4.58
N VAL A 89 -11.10 -10.02 5.83
CA VAL A 89 -10.75 -8.84 6.63
C VAL A 89 -9.65 -8.04 5.93
N ALA A 90 -8.57 -8.70 5.50
CA ALA A 90 -7.50 -8.05 4.77
C ALA A 90 -8.00 -7.40 3.47
N MET A 91 -8.80 -8.10 2.67
CA MET A 91 -9.34 -7.57 1.41
C MET A 91 -10.27 -6.37 1.63
N ARG A 92 -11.04 -6.36 2.72
CA ARG A 92 -11.86 -5.21 3.11
C ARG A 92 -10.98 -4.01 3.47
N ASP A 93 -10.04 -4.19 4.38
CA ASP A 93 -9.18 -3.09 4.86
C ASP A 93 -8.33 -2.50 3.71
N LEU A 94 -7.88 -3.35 2.78
CA LEU A 94 -7.18 -2.94 1.56
C LEU A 94 -8.07 -2.10 0.63
N ARG A 95 -9.34 -2.47 0.48
CA ARG A 95 -10.32 -1.73 -0.33
C ARG A 95 -10.57 -0.36 0.28
N GLU A 96 -10.87 -0.30 1.58
CA GLU A 96 -11.13 0.94 2.32
C GLU A 96 -9.92 1.90 2.31
N CYS A 97 -8.70 1.36 2.25
CA CYS A 97 -7.49 2.18 2.18
C CYS A 97 -7.26 2.81 0.79
N PHE A 98 -7.77 2.21 -0.29
CA PHE A 98 -7.41 2.58 -1.65
C PHE A 98 -8.51 3.30 -2.44
N GLU A 99 -9.78 3.08 -2.08
CA GLU A 99 -10.95 3.81 -2.62
C GLU A 99 -11.02 5.25 -2.06
#